data_AF-A0A1M5I8E7-F1
#
_entry.id   AF-A0A1M5I8E7-F1
#
_cell.length_a   1.000
_cell.length_b   1.000
_cell.length_c   1.000
_cell.angle_alpha   90.00
_cell.angle_beta   90.00
_cell.angle_gamma   90.00
#
_symmetry.space_group_name_H-M   'P 1'
#
loop_
_entity.id
_entity.type
_entity.pdbx_description
1 polymer ?
#
loop_
_entity_poly.entity_id
_entity_poly.type
_entity_poly.pdbx_seq_one_letter_code
_entity_poly.pdbx_strand_id
1 'polypeptide(L)'
;MIMAQESFKVLSQEEERKYDLKNLKFYKMSTYNESLAYFLEDGKLLVNPNTPSAEHSLIMNLADFDNDKFPVLPENDTPYYRFKGLMNNTDFTESNMIEIFRQLGFNYQNESFYNDAEKFMKTLSVDDKIKFFIPVLYFIGEDLRKLCPDANWSFETIYYFQPFSEVSLYNERNNFSFYDLNTMLEGKLLNENSITFKNIYKKLETKYLKNKKIWDLR
;
A
#
# COMPACT_ATOMS: atom_id res chain seq x y z
N MET A 1 -4.74 -13.49 -10.04
CA MET A 1 -4.24 -14.24 -11.21
C MET A 1 -2.74 -14.34 -11.04
N ILE A 2 -2.21 -15.52 -10.72
CA ILE A 2 -0.76 -15.74 -10.55
C ILE A 2 -0.16 -15.63 -11.95
N MET A 3 0.70 -14.63 -12.19
CA MET A 3 1.35 -14.49 -13.49
C MET A 3 2.21 -15.71 -13.78
N ALA A 4 2.08 -16.24 -15.01
CA ALA A 4 2.91 -17.33 -15.47
C ALA A 4 4.38 -16.90 -15.41
N GLN A 5 5.21 -17.78 -14.83
CA GLN A 5 6.64 -17.61 -14.53
C GLN A 5 7.53 -17.40 -15.77
N GLU A 6 6.95 -17.32 -16.97
CA GLU A 6 7.65 -17.17 -18.26
C GLU A 6 7.78 -15.71 -18.74
N SER A 7 7.16 -14.73 -18.08
CA SER A 7 7.13 -13.33 -18.54
C SER A 7 8.27 -12.44 -18.03
N PHE A 8 9.03 -12.91 -17.01
CA PHE A 8 10.12 -12.13 -16.41
C PHE A 8 11.12 -13.04 -15.69
N LYS A 9 12.33 -12.52 -15.46
CA LYS A 9 13.37 -13.11 -14.61
C LYS A 9 13.76 -12.13 -13.52
N VAL A 10 13.67 -12.55 -12.26
CA VAL A 10 14.26 -11.82 -11.13
C VAL A 10 15.75 -12.09 -11.09
N LEU A 11 16.56 -11.05 -11.00
CA LEU A 11 18.02 -11.18 -10.91
C LEU A 11 18.47 -11.28 -9.45
N SER A 12 19.40 -12.20 -9.20
CA SER A 12 20.20 -12.15 -7.98
C SER A 12 21.13 -10.92 -7.98
N GLN A 13 21.61 -10.51 -6.80
CA GLN A 13 22.58 -9.42 -6.69
C GLN A 13 23.85 -9.65 -7.54
N GLU A 14 24.30 -10.90 -7.68
CA GLU A 14 25.47 -11.24 -8.50
C GLU A 14 25.19 -11.07 -10.00
N GLU A 15 23.99 -11.40 -10.44
CA GLU A 15 23.58 -11.20 -11.83
C GLU A 15 23.36 -9.73 -12.15
N GLU A 16 22.78 -8.98 -11.22
CA GLU A 16 22.53 -7.54 -11.38
C GLU A 16 23.83 -6.75 -11.56
N ARG A 17 24.90 -7.12 -10.82
CA ARG A 17 26.23 -6.51 -10.95
C ARG A 17 26.87 -6.67 -12.35
N LYS A 18 26.34 -7.53 -13.20
CA LYS A 18 26.81 -7.71 -14.59
C LYS A 18 26.35 -6.56 -15.50
N TYR A 19 25.37 -5.77 -15.06
CA TYR A 19 24.82 -4.66 -15.81
C TYR A 19 25.35 -3.33 -15.28
N ASP A 20 26.09 -2.60 -16.13
CA ASP A 20 26.46 -1.21 -15.84
C ASP A 20 25.39 -0.27 -16.40
N LEU A 21 24.53 0.25 -15.52
CA LEU A 21 23.44 1.17 -15.88
C LEU A 21 23.92 2.39 -16.67
N LYS A 22 25.17 2.82 -16.51
CA LYS A 22 25.72 3.97 -17.25
C LYS A 22 25.91 3.68 -18.75
N ASN A 23 26.05 2.40 -19.10
CA ASN A 23 26.26 1.96 -20.47
C ASN A 23 24.96 1.49 -21.14
N LEU A 24 23.85 1.44 -20.39
CA LEU A 24 22.55 1.05 -20.93
C LEU A 24 21.76 2.26 -21.39
N LYS A 25 21.03 2.10 -22.48
CA LYS A 25 20.13 3.14 -23.00
C LYS A 25 18.83 3.13 -22.19
N PHE A 26 18.54 4.24 -21.52
CA PHE A 26 17.24 4.45 -20.87
C PHE A 26 16.09 4.33 -21.88
N TYR A 27 15.04 3.63 -21.48
CA TYR A 27 13.83 3.47 -22.26
C TYR A 27 12.72 4.42 -21.78
N LYS A 28 12.13 4.12 -20.62
CA LYS A 28 11.13 4.97 -19.96
C LYS A 28 11.06 4.65 -18.47
N MET A 29 10.45 5.57 -17.74
CA MET A 29 9.94 5.34 -16.40
C MET A 29 8.46 4.99 -16.53
N SER A 30 8.03 3.86 -15.96
CA SER A 30 6.59 3.52 -15.98
C SER A 30 5.81 4.51 -15.13
N THR A 31 4.72 5.07 -15.66
CA THR A 31 3.79 5.88 -14.85
C THR A 31 2.95 5.02 -13.91
N TYR A 32 2.89 3.71 -14.17
CA TYR A 32 2.15 2.78 -13.31
C TYR A 32 2.88 2.52 -12.01
N ASN A 33 4.22 2.37 -12.05
CA ASN A 33 5.03 2.08 -10.87
C ASN A 33 6.41 2.70 -10.73
N GLU A 34 6.71 3.72 -11.52
CA GLU A 34 8.00 4.43 -11.54
C GLU A 34 9.20 3.51 -11.77
N SER A 35 8.97 2.26 -12.21
CA SER A 35 10.06 1.37 -12.57
C SER A 35 10.82 1.97 -13.74
N LEU A 36 12.15 2.02 -13.59
CA LEU A 36 13.06 2.49 -14.62
C LEU A 36 13.40 1.32 -15.52
N ALA A 37 13.13 1.46 -16.82
CA ALA A 37 13.53 0.47 -17.81
C ALA A 37 14.69 0.96 -18.67
N TYR A 38 15.60 0.04 -18.96
CA TYR A 38 16.73 0.22 -19.84
C TYR A 38 16.76 -0.90 -20.88
N PHE A 39 17.14 -0.57 -22.11
CA PHE A 39 17.24 -1.57 -23.17
C PHE A 39 18.39 -2.54 -22.92
N LEU A 40 18.09 -3.83 -23.09
CA LEU A 40 19.06 -4.91 -23.29
C LEU A 40 19.02 -5.37 -24.75
N GLU A 41 19.93 -6.29 -25.09
CA GLU A 41 19.90 -7.01 -26.36
C GLU A 41 18.62 -7.87 -26.48
N ASP A 42 18.22 -8.20 -27.71
CA ASP A 42 17.08 -9.08 -28.04
C ASP A 42 15.68 -8.57 -27.64
N GLY A 43 15.50 -7.25 -27.55
CA GLY A 43 14.18 -6.66 -27.25
C GLY A 43 13.72 -6.86 -25.80
N LYS A 44 14.65 -7.21 -24.92
CA LYS A 44 14.44 -7.30 -23.47
C LYS A 44 14.77 -5.98 -22.79
N LEU A 45 14.20 -5.79 -21.62
CA LEU A 45 14.45 -4.64 -20.77
C LEU A 45 15.05 -5.12 -19.45
N LEU A 46 16.08 -4.41 -19.00
CA LEU A 46 16.46 -4.40 -17.59
C LEU A 46 15.54 -3.40 -16.90
N VAL A 47 14.74 -3.88 -15.97
CA VAL A 47 13.78 -3.07 -15.23
C VAL A 47 14.22 -3.02 -13.78
N ASN A 48 14.54 -1.82 -13.30
CA ASN A 48 14.74 -1.55 -11.88
C ASN A 48 13.39 -1.12 -11.30
N PRO A 49 12.72 -1.97 -10.50
CA PRO A 49 11.50 -1.55 -9.83
C PRO A 49 11.83 -0.46 -8.79
N ASN A 50 10.87 0.42 -8.48
CA ASN A 50 11.08 1.66 -7.72
C ASN A 50 12.03 1.47 -6.52
N THR A 51 13.26 1.95 -6.68
CA THR A 51 14.31 1.98 -5.66
C THR A 51 13.99 3.11 -4.67
N PRO A 52 13.99 2.87 -3.35
CA PRO A 52 14.84 1.91 -2.65
C PRO A 52 14.18 0.58 -2.24
N SER A 53 12.92 0.33 -2.57
CA SER A 53 12.17 -0.80 -1.99
C SER A 53 12.38 -2.13 -2.70
N ALA A 54 12.78 -2.13 -3.97
CA ALA A 54 13.10 -3.36 -4.67
C ALA A 54 14.53 -3.80 -4.37
N GLU A 55 14.69 -5.01 -3.84
CA GLU A 55 16.00 -5.62 -3.58
C GLU A 55 16.66 -6.15 -4.86
N HIS A 56 15.87 -6.32 -5.92
CA HIS A 56 16.27 -7.00 -7.14
C HIS A 56 15.76 -6.32 -8.42
N SER A 57 16.65 -6.25 -9.41
CA SER A 57 16.29 -5.92 -10.79
C SER A 57 15.65 -7.08 -11.55
N LEU A 58 14.93 -6.75 -12.62
CA LEU A 58 14.18 -7.71 -13.45
C LEU A 58 14.67 -7.67 -14.90
N ILE A 59 14.62 -8.81 -15.58
CA ILE A 59 14.64 -8.87 -17.04
C ILE A 59 13.25 -9.25 -17.51
N MET A 60 12.64 -8.44 -18.39
CA MET A 60 11.34 -8.73 -18.98
C MET A 60 11.24 -8.24 -20.43
N ASN A 61 10.20 -8.68 -21.15
CA ASN A 61 9.97 -8.25 -22.52
C ASN A 61 9.40 -6.82 -22.56
N LEU A 62 9.74 -6.07 -23.60
CA LEU A 62 9.20 -4.72 -23.82
C LEU A 62 7.66 -4.69 -23.83
N ALA A 63 7.01 -5.67 -24.47
CA ALA A 63 5.56 -5.74 -24.55
C ALA A 63 4.88 -5.92 -23.19
N ASP A 64 5.50 -6.66 -22.26
CA ASP A 64 4.94 -6.86 -20.92
C ASP A 64 5.09 -5.59 -20.07
N PHE A 65 6.23 -4.90 -20.19
CA PHE A 65 6.47 -3.62 -19.54
C PHE A 65 5.55 -2.51 -20.07
N ASP A 66 5.27 -2.47 -21.37
CA ASP A 66 4.37 -1.47 -21.98
C ASP A 66 2.91 -1.62 -21.60
N ASN A 67 2.49 -2.84 -21.26
CA ASN A 67 1.13 -3.12 -20.78
C ASN A 67 1.04 -3.08 -19.25
N ASP A 68 2.06 -2.55 -18.56
CA ASP A 68 2.17 -2.49 -17.10
C ASP A 68 1.94 -3.85 -16.40
N LYS A 69 2.31 -4.96 -17.07
CA LYS A 69 2.24 -6.31 -16.51
C LYS A 69 3.47 -6.59 -15.65
N PHE A 70 3.62 -5.80 -14.60
CA PHE A 70 4.72 -5.95 -13.66
C PHE A 70 4.52 -7.16 -12.75
N PRO A 71 5.56 -7.97 -12.50
CA PRO A 71 5.50 -9.01 -11.49
C PRO A 71 5.33 -8.43 -10.10
N VAL A 72 4.51 -9.10 -9.30
CA VAL A 72 4.54 -8.93 -7.84
C VAL A 72 5.77 -9.65 -7.37
N LEU A 73 6.77 -8.90 -6.91
CA LEU A 73 7.91 -9.52 -6.23
C LEU A 73 7.49 -9.87 -4.80
N PRO A 74 8.01 -10.97 -4.21
CA PRO A 74 7.65 -11.38 -2.86
C PRO A 74 7.78 -10.26 -1.82
N GLU A 75 8.82 -9.43 -1.93
CA GLU A 75 9.08 -8.27 -1.08
C GLU A 75 8.06 -7.13 -1.26
N ASN A 76 7.30 -7.15 -2.36
CA ASN A 76 6.30 -6.15 -2.73
C ASN A 76 4.86 -6.68 -2.65
N ASP A 77 4.65 -7.93 -2.23
CA ASP A 77 3.34 -8.58 -2.12
C ASP A 77 2.59 -8.13 -0.84
N THR A 78 2.35 -6.82 -0.78
CA THR A 78 1.60 -6.18 0.31
C THR A 78 0.09 -6.19 0.04
N PRO A 79 -0.76 -6.04 1.08
CA PRO A 79 -2.20 -5.86 0.90
C PRO A 79 -2.53 -4.75 -0.10
N TYR A 80 -1.75 -3.67 -0.10
CA TYR A 80 -1.89 -2.56 -1.05
C TYR A 80 -1.73 -2.98 -2.50
N TYR A 81 -0.67 -3.74 -2.81
CA TYR A 81 -0.47 -4.28 -4.16
C TYR A 81 -1.64 -5.18 -4.55
N ARG A 82 -2.06 -6.06 -3.64
CA ARG A 82 -3.21 -6.97 -3.85
C ARG A 82 -4.53 -6.24 -4.09
N PHE A 83 -4.68 -4.99 -3.63
CA PHE A 83 -5.85 -4.14 -3.87
C PHE A 83 -5.69 -3.05 -4.90
N LYS A 84 -4.54 -2.95 -5.60
CA LYS A 84 -4.33 -1.89 -6.61
C LYS A 84 -5.51 -1.75 -7.56
N GLY A 85 -5.99 -2.85 -8.14
CA GLY A 85 -7.10 -2.81 -9.09
C GLY A 85 -8.39 -2.28 -8.47
N LEU A 86 -8.67 -2.61 -7.20
CA LEU A 86 -9.82 -2.08 -6.49
C LEU A 86 -9.62 -0.59 -6.19
N MET A 87 -8.48 -0.21 -5.60
CA MET A 87 -8.17 1.16 -5.18
C MET A 87 -8.05 2.14 -6.34
N ASN A 88 -7.49 1.70 -7.47
CA ASN A 88 -7.37 2.54 -8.67
C ASN A 88 -8.72 2.73 -9.37
N ASN A 89 -9.64 1.77 -9.23
CA ASN A 89 -10.97 1.83 -9.85
C ASN A 89 -12.04 2.36 -8.88
N THR A 90 -11.73 2.45 -7.59
CA THR A 90 -12.67 2.76 -6.52
C THR A 90 -12.05 3.82 -5.63
N ASP A 91 -12.57 5.05 -5.72
CA ASP A 91 -12.08 6.17 -4.91
C ASP A 91 -12.11 5.83 -3.41
N PHE A 92 -11.15 6.37 -2.65
CA PHE A 92 -11.07 6.18 -1.20
C PHE A 92 -12.10 7.05 -0.46
N THR A 93 -13.38 6.69 -0.60
CA THR A 93 -14.53 7.40 -0.01
C THR A 93 -15.28 6.50 0.96
N GLU A 94 -15.98 7.11 1.92
CA GLU A 94 -16.81 6.38 2.89
C GLU A 94 -17.78 5.41 2.20
N SER A 95 -18.51 5.88 1.18
CA SER A 95 -19.49 5.07 0.43
C SER A 95 -18.85 3.81 -0.15
N ASN A 96 -17.66 3.94 -0.73
CA ASN A 96 -16.96 2.82 -1.33
C ASN A 96 -16.44 1.83 -0.28
N MET A 97 -15.97 2.33 0.87
CA MET A 97 -15.51 1.46 1.97
C MET A 97 -16.66 0.69 2.61
N ILE A 98 -17.83 1.32 2.76
CA ILE A 98 -19.06 0.65 3.22
C ILE A 98 -19.47 -0.45 2.21
N GLU A 99 -19.36 -0.19 0.91
CA GLU A 99 -19.69 -1.18 -0.12
C GLU A 99 -18.77 -2.41 -0.04
N ILE A 100 -17.46 -2.22 0.16
CA ILE A 100 -16.53 -3.34 0.37
C ILE A 100 -16.91 -4.13 1.63
N PHE A 101 -17.22 -3.45 2.73
CA PHE A 101 -17.71 -4.11 3.94
C PHE A 101 -18.97 -4.94 3.68
N ARG A 102 -19.93 -4.38 2.95
CA ARG A 102 -21.18 -5.08 2.58
C ARG A 102 -20.89 -6.34 1.76
N GLN A 103 -19.97 -6.28 0.80
CA GLN A 103 -19.56 -7.44 0.00
C GLN A 103 -18.91 -8.55 0.82
N LEU A 104 -18.22 -8.19 1.91
CA LEU A 104 -17.68 -9.15 2.87
C LEU A 104 -18.73 -9.72 3.83
N GLY A 105 -19.93 -9.15 3.86
CA GLY A 105 -20.96 -9.49 4.85
C GLY A 105 -20.77 -8.79 6.20
N PHE A 106 -19.96 -7.73 6.26
CA PHE A 106 -19.82 -6.90 7.44
C PHE A 106 -20.95 -5.86 7.50
N ASN A 107 -21.71 -5.86 8.60
CA ASN A 107 -22.72 -4.85 8.87
C ASN A 107 -22.06 -3.66 9.61
N TYR A 108 -21.62 -2.65 8.86
CA TYR A 108 -20.98 -1.47 9.44
C TYR A 108 -21.95 -0.66 10.30
N GLN A 109 -21.55 -0.40 11.53
CA GLN A 109 -22.24 0.46 12.49
C GLN A 109 -21.19 1.28 13.21
N ASN A 110 -21.23 2.61 13.08
CA ASN A 110 -20.18 3.49 13.58
C ASN A 110 -19.91 3.31 15.09
N GLU A 111 -20.98 3.26 15.90
CA GLU A 111 -20.89 3.16 17.37
C GLU A 111 -20.27 1.84 17.86
N SER A 112 -20.44 0.75 17.11
CA SER A 112 -19.99 -0.58 17.48
C SER A 112 -18.83 -1.10 16.61
N PHE A 113 -18.36 -0.30 15.64
CA PHE A 113 -17.38 -0.68 14.63
C PHE A 113 -16.21 -1.50 15.20
N TYR A 114 -15.53 -0.98 16.23
CA TYR A 114 -14.38 -1.64 16.83
C TYR A 114 -14.73 -3.02 17.40
N ASN A 115 -15.85 -3.15 18.11
CA ASN A 115 -16.24 -4.42 18.73
C ASN A 115 -16.72 -5.44 17.69
N ASP A 116 -17.45 -4.98 16.67
CA ASP A 116 -17.98 -5.85 15.63
C ASP A 116 -16.87 -6.30 14.68
N ALA A 117 -15.91 -5.43 14.37
CA ALA A 117 -14.71 -5.79 13.60
C ALA A 117 -13.88 -6.90 14.28
N GLU A 118 -13.73 -6.85 15.61
CA GLU A 118 -13.03 -7.91 16.37
C GLU A 118 -13.72 -9.27 16.27
N LYS A 119 -15.06 -9.29 16.27
CA LYS A 119 -15.83 -10.52 16.13
C LYS A 119 -15.74 -11.02 14.70
N PHE A 120 -15.93 -10.11 13.75
CA PHE A 120 -15.99 -10.41 12.34
C PHE A 120 -14.66 -10.97 11.80
N MET A 121 -13.51 -10.37 12.18
CA MET A 121 -12.20 -10.82 11.68
C MET A 121 -11.88 -12.29 12.02
N LYS A 122 -12.47 -12.85 13.07
CA LYS A 122 -12.29 -14.26 13.46
C LYS A 122 -12.98 -15.23 12.51
N THR A 123 -13.95 -14.74 11.74
CA THR A 123 -14.72 -15.53 10.78
C THR A 123 -14.18 -15.45 9.36
N LEU A 124 -13.28 -14.49 9.09
CA LEU A 124 -12.74 -14.24 7.77
C LEU A 124 -11.63 -15.24 7.39
N SER A 125 -11.65 -15.65 6.11
CA SER A 125 -10.51 -16.29 5.47
C SER A 125 -9.30 -15.33 5.42
N VAL A 126 -8.10 -15.84 5.15
CA VAL A 126 -6.92 -14.98 4.97
C VAL A 126 -7.16 -13.97 3.84
N ASP A 127 -7.73 -14.41 2.71
CA ASP A 127 -8.03 -13.54 1.57
C ASP A 127 -9.06 -12.46 1.90
N ASP A 128 -10.06 -12.78 2.73
CA ASP A 128 -11.07 -11.80 3.13
C ASP A 128 -10.57 -10.86 4.24
N LYS A 129 -9.65 -11.30 5.10
CA LYS A 129 -8.93 -10.40 6.03
C LYS A 129 -8.13 -9.35 5.27
N ILE A 130 -7.53 -9.75 4.15
CA ILE A 130 -6.84 -8.83 3.25
C ILE A 130 -7.87 -7.81 2.72
N LYS A 131 -9.05 -8.23 2.23
CA LYS A 131 -10.10 -7.29 1.75
C LYS A 131 -10.63 -6.36 2.84
N PHE A 132 -10.75 -6.87 4.06
CA PHE A 132 -11.22 -6.13 5.21
C PHE A 132 -10.25 -5.02 5.65
N PHE A 133 -8.95 -5.17 5.35
CA PHE A 133 -7.90 -4.22 5.69
C PHE A 133 -8.22 -2.78 5.22
N ILE A 134 -8.61 -2.63 3.95
CA ILE A 134 -8.73 -1.32 3.29
C ILE A 134 -9.83 -0.46 3.94
N PRO A 135 -11.08 -0.95 4.10
CA PRO A 135 -12.09 -0.19 4.82
C PRO A 135 -11.73 0.07 6.28
N VAL A 136 -11.12 -0.89 6.99
CA VAL A 136 -10.70 -0.68 8.38
C VAL A 136 -9.69 0.47 8.48
N LEU A 137 -8.75 0.53 7.55
CA LEU A 137 -7.80 1.63 7.46
C LEU A 137 -8.51 2.97 7.28
N TYR A 138 -9.49 3.05 6.37
CA TYR A 138 -10.30 4.24 6.18
C TYR A 138 -10.99 4.69 7.47
N PHE A 139 -11.73 3.80 8.13
CA PHE A 139 -12.54 4.19 9.28
C PHE A 139 -11.72 4.56 10.53
N ILE A 140 -10.62 3.84 10.78
CA ILE A 140 -9.69 4.24 11.85
C ILE A 140 -9.01 5.57 11.50
N GLY A 141 -8.66 5.77 10.23
CA GLY A 141 -8.10 7.02 9.74
C GLY A 141 -9.06 8.20 9.83
N GLU A 142 -10.34 8.02 9.52
CA GLU A 142 -11.38 9.04 9.71
C GLU A 142 -11.55 9.41 11.19
N ASP A 143 -11.50 8.43 12.10
CA ASP A 143 -11.51 8.71 13.53
C ASP A 143 -10.29 9.54 13.97
N LEU A 144 -9.11 9.28 13.39
CA LEU A 144 -7.92 10.11 13.62
C LEU A 144 -8.06 11.50 12.99
N ARG A 145 -8.66 11.63 11.80
CA ARG A 145 -8.91 12.91 11.13
C ARG A 145 -9.83 13.81 11.94
N LYS A 146 -10.79 13.26 12.68
CA LYS A 146 -11.65 14.05 13.61
C LYS A 146 -10.84 14.80 14.67
N LEU A 147 -9.61 14.37 14.98
CA LEU A 147 -8.70 15.09 15.89
C LEU A 147 -8.08 16.34 15.24
N CYS A 148 -8.08 16.42 13.90
CA CYS A 148 -7.62 17.55 13.11
C CYS A 148 -8.53 17.75 11.89
N PRO A 149 -9.70 18.39 12.08
CA PRO A 149 -10.72 18.51 11.04
C PRO A 149 -10.25 19.19 9.76
N ASP A 150 -9.22 20.04 9.85
CA ASP A 150 -8.63 20.75 8.70
C ASP A 150 -7.69 19.88 7.86
N ALA A 151 -7.36 18.66 8.31
CA ALA A 151 -6.58 17.73 7.54
C ALA A 151 -7.45 17.02 6.49
N ASN A 152 -6.94 16.98 5.27
CA ASN A 152 -7.54 16.27 4.14
C ASN A 152 -6.81 14.96 3.90
N TRP A 153 -7.51 13.98 3.32
CA TRP A 153 -6.85 12.81 2.76
C TRP A 153 -5.86 13.25 1.69
N SER A 154 -4.61 12.84 1.87
CA SER A 154 -3.58 12.97 0.86
C SER A 154 -3.19 11.58 0.41
N PHE A 155 -3.02 11.46 -0.89
CA PHE A 155 -2.60 10.25 -1.57
C PHE A 155 -1.21 10.52 -2.15
N GLU A 156 -0.24 10.79 -1.28
CA GLU A 156 1.14 11.00 -1.68
C GLU A 156 1.77 9.66 -2.03
N THR A 157 2.24 9.49 -3.27
CA THR A 157 3.08 8.34 -3.63
C THR A 157 4.31 8.34 -2.72
N ILE A 158 4.34 7.46 -1.72
CA ILE A 158 5.48 7.35 -0.82
C ILE A 158 6.32 6.16 -1.25
N TYR A 159 7.52 6.49 -1.73
CA TYR A 159 8.54 5.67 -2.38
C TYR A 159 9.03 4.42 -1.62
N TYR A 160 8.49 4.13 -0.42
CA TYR A 160 8.87 2.97 0.41
C TYR A 160 8.04 1.73 0.10
N PHE A 161 6.90 1.88 -0.53
CA PHE A 161 6.14 0.80 -1.14
C PHE A 161 5.99 1.21 -2.61
N GLN A 162 6.20 0.30 -3.57
CA GLN A 162 5.93 0.56 -4.99
C GLN A 162 4.68 1.46 -5.16
N PRO A 163 4.59 2.27 -6.23
CA PRO A 163 3.98 3.61 -6.45
C PRO A 163 2.57 3.82 -5.88
N PHE A 164 2.35 3.47 -4.63
CA PHE A 164 1.05 3.60 -4.02
C PHE A 164 1.14 4.77 -3.10
N SER A 165 0.14 5.61 -3.27
CA SER A 165 -0.17 6.66 -2.36
C SER A 165 -0.22 6.09 -0.94
N GLU A 166 0.77 6.43 -0.10
CA GLU A 166 0.55 6.25 1.32
C GLU A 166 -0.64 7.14 1.65
N VAL A 167 -1.69 6.49 2.11
CA VAL A 167 -2.86 7.21 2.57
C VAL A 167 -2.40 7.99 3.79
N SER A 168 -2.33 9.31 3.69
CA SER A 168 -1.96 10.17 4.79
C SER A 168 -3.06 11.20 5.03
N LEU A 169 -2.97 11.88 6.16
CA LEU A 169 -3.72 13.10 6.36
C LEU A 169 -2.77 14.28 6.24
N TYR A 170 -3.14 15.29 5.46
CA TYR A 170 -2.32 16.46 5.20
C TYR A 170 -3.09 17.74 5.53
N ASN A 171 -2.40 18.71 6.11
CA ASN A 171 -2.80 20.11 6.10
C ASN A 171 -1.58 20.99 5.80
N GLU A 172 -1.78 22.29 5.62
CA GLU A 172 -0.72 23.25 5.24
C GLU A 172 0.53 23.21 6.13
N ARG A 173 0.39 22.72 7.38
CA ARG A 173 1.47 22.73 8.38
C ARG A 173 2.05 21.34 8.63
N ASN A 174 1.34 20.27 8.29
CA ASN A 174 1.64 18.93 8.77
C ASN A 174 1.24 17.83 7.79
N ASN A 175 2.04 16.76 7.77
CA ASN A 175 1.73 15.51 7.10
C ASN A 175 1.70 14.37 8.13
N PHE A 176 0.61 13.63 8.15
CA PHE A 176 0.35 12.51 9.04
C PHE A 176 0.41 11.21 8.26
N SER A 177 1.64 10.69 8.19
CA SER A 177 1.91 9.34 7.70
C SER A 177 1.06 8.30 8.45
N PHE A 178 0.40 7.43 7.70
CA PHE A 178 -0.32 6.26 8.23
C PHE A 178 0.55 5.00 8.21
N TYR A 179 1.86 5.11 7.97
CA TYR A 179 2.81 4.01 8.07
C TYR A 179 2.61 3.15 9.34
N ASP A 180 2.45 3.79 10.51
CA ASP A 180 2.21 3.06 11.76
C ASP A 180 0.84 2.35 11.77
N LEU A 181 -0.20 3.00 11.24
CA LEU A 181 -1.53 2.40 11.13
C LEU A 181 -1.48 1.17 10.24
N ASN A 182 -0.80 1.27 9.10
CA ASN A 182 -0.53 0.18 8.18
C ASN A 182 0.15 -0.99 8.87
N THR A 183 1.30 -0.73 9.46
CA THR A 183 2.11 -1.75 10.14
C THR A 183 1.31 -2.46 11.24
N MET A 184 0.53 -1.71 12.02
CA MET A 184 -0.29 -2.30 13.09
C MET A 184 -1.48 -3.10 12.56
N LEU A 185 -2.12 -2.65 11.48
CA LEU A 185 -3.22 -3.37 10.84
C LEU A 185 -2.74 -4.64 10.15
N GLU A 186 -1.61 -4.60 9.45
CA GLU A 186 -0.98 -5.79 8.85
C GLU A 186 -0.61 -6.78 9.94
N GLY A 187 0.02 -6.30 11.02
CA GLY A 187 0.32 -7.10 12.20
C GLY A 187 -0.92 -7.82 12.74
N LYS A 188 -2.03 -7.11 12.89
CA LYS A 188 -3.29 -7.64 13.44
C LYS A 188 -4.01 -8.60 12.50
N LEU A 189 -4.09 -8.26 11.22
CA LEU A 189 -4.91 -8.99 10.25
C LEU A 189 -4.17 -10.19 9.66
N LEU A 190 -2.86 -10.09 9.49
CA LEU A 190 -2.07 -11.04 8.70
C LEU A 190 -1.03 -11.79 9.55
N ASN A 191 -0.50 -11.16 10.60
CA ASN A 191 0.60 -11.72 11.40
C ASN A 191 0.17 -12.13 12.82
N GLU A 192 -1.13 -12.38 13.03
CA GLU A 192 -1.73 -12.87 14.29
C GLU A 192 -1.43 -12.02 15.53
N ASN A 193 -1.11 -10.73 15.38
CA ASN A 193 -0.92 -9.83 16.51
C ASN A 193 -2.24 -9.65 17.28
N SER A 194 -2.20 -9.86 18.59
CA SER A 194 -3.37 -9.82 19.48
C SER A 194 -3.85 -8.41 19.82
N ILE A 195 -3.22 -7.36 19.29
CA ILE A 195 -3.69 -5.99 19.48
C ILE A 195 -5.12 -5.83 18.93
N THR A 196 -5.97 -5.09 19.65
CA THR A 196 -7.34 -4.81 19.19
C THR A 196 -7.37 -3.57 18.28
N PHE A 197 -8.34 -3.47 17.38
CA PHE A 197 -8.55 -2.29 16.52
C PHE A 197 -8.69 -1.02 17.36
N LYS A 198 -9.39 -1.11 18.49
CA LYS A 198 -9.52 0.00 19.44
C LYS A 198 -8.17 0.41 20.02
N ASN A 199 -7.31 -0.55 20.35
CA ASN A 199 -5.97 -0.27 20.87
C ASN A 199 -5.01 0.26 19.79
N ILE A 200 -5.18 -0.14 18.53
CA ILE A 200 -4.48 0.47 17.38
C ILE A 200 -4.84 1.96 17.32
N TYR A 201 -6.14 2.28 17.24
CA TYR A 201 -6.61 3.67 17.25
C TYR A 201 -6.04 4.44 18.46
N LYS A 202 -6.16 3.92 19.68
CA LYS A 202 -5.68 4.59 20.89
C LYS A 202 -4.17 4.83 20.93
N LYS A 203 -3.36 3.92 20.41
CA LYS A 203 -1.91 4.12 20.29
C LYS A 203 -1.58 5.28 19.34
N LEU A 204 -2.23 5.33 18.19
CA LEU A 204 -2.03 6.38 17.19
C LEU A 204 -2.57 7.73 17.66
N GLU A 205 -3.77 7.76 18.23
CA GLU A 205 -4.37 8.93 18.89
C GLU A 205 -3.39 9.49 19.92
N THR A 206 -2.83 8.65 20.79
CA THR A 206 -1.84 9.08 21.79
C THR A 206 -0.58 9.64 21.14
N LYS A 207 -0.06 9.01 20.07
CA LYS A 207 1.12 9.49 19.34
C LYS A 207 0.85 10.88 18.75
N TYR A 208 -0.29 11.06 18.08
CA TYR A 208 -0.68 12.33 17.46
C TYR A 208 -0.92 13.41 18.52
N LEU A 209 -1.60 13.07 19.62
CA LEU A 209 -1.82 13.98 20.75
C LEU A 209 -0.52 14.35 21.49
N LYS A 210 0.48 13.46 21.60
CA LYS A 210 1.80 13.81 22.16
C LYS A 210 2.56 14.75 21.25
N ASN A 211 2.37 14.59 19.94
CA ASN A 211 2.89 15.52 18.97
C ASN A 211 2.19 16.88 19.02
N LYS A 212 1.14 17.12 19.85
CA LYS A 212 0.36 18.38 19.97
C LYS A 212 1.16 19.68 19.99
N LYS A 213 2.43 19.69 20.40
CA LYS A 213 3.31 20.86 20.24
C LYS A 213 3.49 21.33 18.78
N ILE A 214 3.19 20.46 17.82
CA ILE A 214 3.15 20.72 16.37
C ILE A 214 1.73 21.12 15.88
N TRP A 215 0.70 20.89 16.71
CA TRP A 215 -0.72 21.07 16.35
C TRP A 215 -1.34 22.33 16.98
N ASP A 216 -0.82 22.76 18.13
CA ASP A 216 -1.15 24.06 18.73
C ASP A 216 -0.22 25.15 18.18
N LEU A 217 -0.54 25.64 16.99
CA LEU A 217 -0.30 27.05 16.67
C LEU A 217 -1.65 27.62 16.24
N ARG A 218 -2.44 28.02 17.24
CA ARG A 218 -3.44 29.07 17.00
C ARG A 218 -2.75 30.30 16.42
#